data_AF-A0A0C3CPB3-F1
#
_entry.id   AF-A0A0C3CPB3-F1
#
_cell.length_a   1.000
_cell.length_b   1.000
_cell.length_c   1.000
_cell.angle_alpha   90.00
_cell.angle_beta   90.00
_cell.angle_gamma   90.00
#
_symmetry.space_group_name_H-M   'P 1'
#
loop_
_entity.id
_entity.type
_entity.pdbx_description
1 polymer ?
#
loop_
_entity_poly.entity_id
_entity_poly.type
_entity_poly.pdbx_seq_one_letter_code
_entity_poly.pdbx_strand_id
1 'polypeptide(L)'
;MPPLSSIFLLAFFRSNIIQSINIDLGIPNVLQTDPELGSHTDVFLFSFDRCSSPGRTRFKCDKYIWWNKHRRPFGEDLPLLCPVCSCIRPWGDVVYTKEAWAVECSNPKCGLDERNRRVIPSGKISKNKPPNPKFLTPKKRPQGWMVEAVFDVKYQ
;
A
#
# COMPACT_ATOMS: atom_id res chain seq x y z
N MET A 1 -15.62 16.73 -13.17
CA MET A 1 -15.20 16.28 -11.83
C MET A 1 -13.79 16.81 -11.59
N PRO A 2 -13.49 17.40 -10.43
CA PRO A 2 -12.11 17.73 -10.08
C PRO A 2 -11.30 16.41 -10.01
N PRO A 3 -10.00 16.42 -10.41
CA PRO A 3 -9.16 15.23 -10.28
C PRO A 3 -8.99 14.88 -8.78
N LEU A 4 -8.81 13.59 -8.46
CA LEU A 4 -8.64 13.10 -7.08
C LEU A 4 -7.53 13.86 -6.33
N SER A 5 -6.44 14.17 -7.03
CA SER A 5 -5.34 14.98 -6.51
C SER A 5 -5.77 16.38 -6.04
N SER A 6 -6.79 17.00 -6.64
CA SER A 6 -7.28 18.31 -6.21
C SER A 6 -7.96 18.25 -4.84
N ILE A 7 -8.72 17.20 -4.54
CA ILE A 7 -9.38 17.03 -3.23
C ILE A 7 -8.31 16.86 -2.15
N PHE A 8 -7.33 16.00 -2.40
CA PHE A 8 -6.17 15.82 -1.54
C PHE A 8 -5.41 17.13 -1.30
N LEU A 9 -5.04 17.86 -2.37
CA LEU A 9 -4.29 19.11 -2.25
C LEU A 9 -5.06 20.17 -1.45
N LEU A 10 -6.36 20.31 -1.70
CA LEU A 10 -7.20 21.25 -0.95
C LEU A 10 -7.27 20.90 0.54
N ALA A 11 -7.46 19.62 0.88
CA ALA A 11 -7.45 19.17 2.26
C ALA A 11 -6.06 19.38 2.91
N PHE A 12 -4.99 19.09 2.18
CA PHE A 12 -3.60 19.32 2.61
C PHE A 12 -3.32 20.80 2.89
N PHE A 13 -3.71 21.69 1.98
CA PHE A 13 -3.53 23.14 2.15
C PHE A 13 -4.31 23.66 3.35
N ARG A 14 -5.55 23.19 3.54
CA ARG A 14 -6.36 23.57 4.70
C ARG A 14 -5.72 23.16 6.02
N SER A 15 -5.26 21.92 6.15
CA SER A 15 -4.68 21.45 7.42
C SER A 15 -3.29 22.03 7.68
N ASN A 16 -2.39 22.00 6.69
CA ASN A 16 -0.97 22.25 6.96
C ASN A 16 -0.55 23.71 6.74
N ILE A 17 -1.18 24.40 5.79
CA ILE A 17 -0.84 25.81 5.50
C ILE A 17 -1.76 26.74 6.29
N ILE A 18 -3.07 26.57 6.17
CA ILE A 18 -4.03 27.50 6.78
C ILE A 18 -4.11 27.28 8.30
N GLN A 19 -4.26 26.03 8.74
CA GLN A 19 -4.34 25.69 10.16
C GLN A 19 -2.97 25.51 10.82
N SER A 20 -1.88 25.65 10.06
CA SER A 20 -0.50 25.50 10.55
C SER A 20 -0.24 24.18 11.30
N ILE A 21 -0.97 23.11 10.96
CA ILE A 21 -0.73 21.78 11.52
C ILE A 21 0.60 21.27 10.95
N ASN A 22 1.43 20.66 11.81
CA ASN A 22 2.67 20.03 11.38
C ASN A 22 2.36 18.96 10.31
N ILE A 23 3.11 18.98 9.20
CA ILE A 23 2.96 18.08 8.06
C ILE A 23 2.98 16.60 8.48
N ASP A 24 3.81 16.25 9.47
CA ASP A 24 3.91 14.90 10.01
C ASP A 24 2.58 14.40 10.61
N LEU A 25 1.76 15.32 11.13
CA LEU A 25 0.45 15.04 11.71
C LEU A 25 -0.68 15.24 10.69
N GLY A 26 -0.51 16.14 9.72
CA GLY A 26 -1.53 16.47 8.74
C GLY A 26 -1.67 15.43 7.62
N ILE A 27 -0.56 14.92 7.08
CA ILE A 27 -0.57 13.95 5.96
C ILE A 27 -1.42 12.70 6.26
N PRO A 28 -1.26 12.02 7.41
CA PRO A 28 -2.09 10.85 7.73
C PRO A 28 -3.60 11.14 7.74
N ASN A 29 -4.00 12.34 8.17
CA ASN A 29 -5.40 12.74 8.23
C ASN A 29 -5.96 13.03 6.84
N VAL A 30 -5.19 13.75 6.02
CA VAL A 30 -5.59 14.10 4.65
C VAL A 30 -5.71 12.84 3.78
N LEU A 31 -4.76 11.91 3.87
CA LEU A 31 -4.82 10.64 3.14
C LEU A 31 -6.06 9.82 3.50
N GLN A 32 -6.50 9.86 4.76
CA GLN A 32 -7.72 9.17 5.17
C GLN A 32 -9.01 9.77 4.58
N THR A 33 -8.99 11.05 4.18
CA THR A 33 -10.13 11.69 3.50
C THR A 33 -10.25 11.27 2.04
N ASP A 34 -9.17 10.82 1.43
CA ASP A 34 -9.14 10.33 0.05
C ASP A 34 -8.46 8.95 -0.03
N PRO A 35 -9.22 7.88 0.25
CA PRO A 35 -8.70 6.52 0.13
C PRO A 35 -8.56 6.08 -1.33
N GLU A 36 -9.07 6.81 -2.32
CA GLU A 36 -9.01 6.41 -3.73
C GLU A 36 -7.74 6.90 -4.42
N LEU A 37 -7.18 8.04 -3.98
CA LEU A 37 -5.88 8.54 -4.44
C LEU A 37 -4.80 7.44 -4.42
N GLY A 38 -4.83 6.61 -3.38
CA GLY A 38 -3.87 5.55 -3.16
C GLY A 38 -3.94 4.38 -4.14
N SER A 39 -5.06 4.20 -4.84
CA SER A 39 -5.21 3.14 -5.85
C SER A 39 -4.23 3.27 -7.03
N HIS A 40 -3.65 4.46 -7.21
CA HIS A 40 -2.74 4.78 -8.31
C HIS A 40 -1.40 5.39 -7.87
N THR A 41 -1.26 5.76 -6.59
CA THR A 41 -0.07 6.47 -6.12
C THR A 41 0.33 6.06 -4.71
N ASP A 42 1.64 5.95 -4.50
CA ASP A 42 2.23 5.92 -3.16
C ASP A 42 2.70 7.34 -2.81
N VAL A 43 2.64 7.72 -1.53
CA VAL A 43 3.05 9.06 -1.06
C VAL A 43 4.29 8.94 -0.19
N PHE A 44 5.30 9.75 -0.48
CA PHE A 44 6.53 9.80 0.32
C PHE A 44 6.59 11.13 1.06
N LEU A 45 6.75 11.07 2.38
CA LEU A 45 6.97 12.24 3.23
C LEU A 45 8.43 12.25 3.69
N PHE A 46 9.15 13.30 3.30
CA PHE A 46 10.50 13.57 3.75
C PHE A 46 10.45 14.63 4.85
N SER A 47 10.88 14.25 6.05
CA SER A 47 10.86 15.13 7.22
C SER A 47 12.28 15.35 7.73
N PHE A 48 12.58 16.60 8.05
CA PHE A 48 13.84 17.02 8.65
C PHE A 48 13.55 17.57 10.04
N ASP A 49 14.08 16.90 11.05
CA ASP A 49 14.08 17.43 12.41
C ASP A 49 15.45 18.08 12.65
N ARG A 50 15.46 19.41 12.58
CA ARG A 50 16.56 20.23 13.07
C ARG A 50 16.33 20.38 14.58
N CYS A 51 16.74 19.38 15.35
CA CYS A 51 16.74 19.50 16.80
C CYS A 51 17.49 20.79 17.20
N SER A 52 17.02 21.48 18.24
CA SER A 52 17.55 22.76 18.74
C SER A 52 19.02 22.71 19.21
N SER A 53 19.70 21.57 19.05
CA SER A 53 21.11 21.38 19.35
C SER A 53 21.93 21.37 18.05
N PRO A 54 22.93 22.27 17.88
CA PRO A 54 23.78 22.26 16.70
C PRO A 54 24.50 20.92 16.56
N GLY A 55 24.40 20.31 15.36
CA GLY A 55 25.02 19.03 15.00
C GLY A 55 24.03 17.89 14.76
N ARG A 56 22.85 17.88 15.40
CA ARG A 56 21.91 16.75 15.28
C ARG A 56 20.79 17.04 14.27
N THR A 57 21.00 16.59 13.04
CA THR A 57 19.93 16.57 12.02
C THR A 57 19.42 15.15 11.88
N ARG A 58 18.12 14.95 12.12
CA ARG A 58 17.45 13.68 11.82
C ARG A 58 16.70 13.83 10.51
N PHE A 59 16.96 12.92 9.59
CA PHE A 59 16.28 12.84 8.30
C PHE A 59 15.47 11.55 8.24
N LYS A 60 14.18 11.69 7.98
CA LYS A 60 13.22 10.58 7.98
C LYS A 60 12.45 10.57 6.66
N CYS A 61 12.20 9.38 6.13
CA CYS A 61 11.27 9.17 5.03
C CYS A 61 10.22 8.13 5.41
N ASP A 62 8.96 8.56 5.43
CA ASP A 62 7.80 7.68 5.53
C ASP A 62 7.19 7.47 4.15
N LYS A 63 6.93 6.21 3.81
CA LYS A 63 6.14 5.82 2.63
C LYS A 63 4.74 5.45 3.07
N TYR A 64 3.76 6.18 2.57
CA TYR A 64 2.35 5.86 2.71
C TYR A 64 1.91 5.06 1.48
N ILE A 65 1.46 3.84 1.74
CA ILE A 65 1.10 2.85 0.73
C ILE A 65 -0.39 2.58 0.86
N TRP A 66 -1.07 2.53 -0.27
CA TRP A 66 -2.45 2.09 -0.28
C TRP A 66 -2.53 0.58 -0.22
N TRP A 67 -3.37 0.06 0.67
CA TRP A 67 -3.62 -1.36 0.77
C TRP A 67 -5.09 -1.65 0.48
N ASN A 68 -5.33 -2.83 -0.08
CA ASN A 68 -6.66 -3.35 -0.31
C ASN A 68 -6.67 -4.86 -0.07
N LYS A 69 -7.63 -5.32 0.73
CA LYS A 69 -7.74 -6.71 1.15
C LYS A 69 -7.83 -7.70 -0.01
N HIS A 70 -8.34 -7.28 -1.16
CA HIS A 70 -8.58 -8.16 -2.31
C HIS A 70 -7.58 -7.95 -3.45
N ARG A 71 -7.14 -6.71 -3.67
CA ARG A 71 -6.36 -6.35 -4.86
C ARG A 71 -4.89 -6.04 -4.57
N ARG A 72 -4.61 -5.53 -3.38
CA ARG A 72 -3.27 -5.05 -3.00
C ARG A 72 -2.96 -5.40 -1.54
N PRO A 73 -2.85 -6.71 -1.20
CA PRO A 73 -2.69 -7.14 0.19
C PRO A 73 -1.45 -6.51 0.81
N PHE A 74 -1.62 -5.73 1.87
CA PHE A 74 -0.52 -4.99 2.51
C PHE A 74 0.29 -4.10 1.55
N GLY A 75 -0.34 -3.53 0.52
CA GLY A 75 0.37 -2.65 -0.42
C GLY A 75 1.11 -3.35 -1.55
N GLU A 76 1.01 -4.69 -1.62
CA GLU A 76 1.66 -5.50 -2.65
C GLU A 76 0.75 -5.68 -3.87
N ASP A 77 1.22 -5.24 -5.05
CA ASP A 77 0.46 -5.40 -6.29
C ASP A 77 0.46 -6.84 -6.79
N LEU A 78 -0.72 -7.32 -7.19
CA LEU A 78 -0.83 -8.59 -7.89
C LEU A 78 -0.42 -8.40 -9.37
N PRO A 79 0.38 -9.32 -9.96
CA PRO A 79 0.77 -9.24 -11.36
C PRO A 79 -0.42 -9.15 -12.30
N LEU A 80 -0.28 -8.46 -13.43
CA LEU A 80 -1.39 -8.36 -14.38
C LEU A 80 -1.75 -9.72 -15.00
N LEU A 81 -0.76 -10.59 -15.19
CA LEU A 81 -0.91 -11.90 -15.82
C LEU A 81 -0.58 -13.01 -14.82
N CYS A 82 -1.30 -14.13 -14.92
CA CYS A 82 -0.89 -15.35 -14.22
C CYS A 82 0.40 -15.90 -14.84
N PRO A 83 1.46 -16.18 -14.07
CA PRO A 83 2.73 -16.69 -14.61
C PRO A 83 2.61 -18.11 -15.18
N VAL A 84 1.51 -18.82 -14.89
CA VAL A 84 1.26 -20.19 -15.35
C VAL A 84 0.45 -20.24 -16.64
N CYS A 85 -0.68 -19.51 -16.69
CA CYS A 85 -1.60 -19.59 -17.84
C CYS A 85 -1.72 -18.30 -18.65
N SER A 86 -1.00 -17.23 -18.28
CA SER A 86 -1.05 -15.91 -18.92
C SER A 86 -2.43 -15.25 -18.99
N CYS A 87 -3.42 -15.77 -18.25
CA CYS A 87 -4.74 -15.14 -18.16
C CYS A 87 -4.61 -13.76 -17.48
N ILE A 88 -5.39 -12.79 -17.95
CA ILE A 88 -5.34 -11.39 -17.50
C ILE A 88 -6.20 -11.24 -16.23
N ARG A 89 -5.60 -10.68 -15.18
CA ARG A 89 -6.19 -10.45 -13.84
C ARG A 89 -6.98 -11.64 -13.29
N PRO A 90 -6.45 -12.87 -13.33
CA PRO A 90 -7.24 -14.06 -13.03
C PRO A 90 -7.11 -14.42 -11.55
N TRP A 91 -7.00 -13.45 -10.65
CA TRP A 91 -6.72 -13.72 -9.24
C TRP A 91 -8.03 -13.87 -8.47
N GLY A 92 -8.15 -14.97 -7.72
CA GLY A 92 -9.29 -15.22 -6.85
C GLY A 92 -9.24 -14.42 -5.55
N ASP A 93 -10.01 -14.87 -4.57
CA ASP A 93 -10.00 -14.28 -3.23
C ASP A 93 -8.66 -14.49 -2.52
N VAL A 94 -8.25 -13.46 -1.78
CA VAL A 94 -7.02 -13.51 -0.98
C VAL A 94 -7.30 -14.24 0.32
N VAL A 95 -6.49 -15.26 0.59
CA VAL A 95 -6.51 -16.04 1.83
C VAL A 95 -5.44 -15.49 2.78
N TYR A 96 -5.84 -15.19 4.01
CA TYR A 96 -4.97 -14.63 5.04
C TYR A 96 -4.72 -15.66 6.14
N THR A 97 -3.44 -15.95 6.43
CA THR A 97 -3.04 -16.69 7.64
C THR A 97 -2.58 -15.72 8.72
N LYS A 98 -2.01 -16.17 9.84
CA LYS A 98 -1.43 -15.26 10.84
C LYS A 98 -0.22 -14.50 10.28
N GLU A 99 0.64 -15.20 9.52
CA GLU A 99 1.97 -14.73 9.12
C GLU A 99 2.08 -14.36 7.64
N ALA A 100 1.16 -14.84 6.81
CA ALA A 100 1.24 -14.69 5.36
C ALA A 100 -0.12 -14.39 4.74
N TRP A 101 -0.09 -14.10 3.46
CA TRP A 101 -1.26 -14.07 2.60
C TRP A 101 -0.93 -14.80 1.29
N ALA A 102 -1.95 -15.36 0.67
CA ALA A 102 -1.83 -16.03 -0.62
C ALA A 102 -3.06 -15.78 -1.48
N VAL A 103 -2.85 -15.84 -2.79
CA VAL A 103 -3.90 -15.79 -3.79
C VAL A 103 -3.60 -16.82 -4.88
N GLU A 104 -4.65 -17.43 -5.39
CA GLU A 104 -4.55 -18.44 -6.44
C GLU A 104 -5.28 -17.97 -7.70
N CYS A 105 -4.82 -18.48 -8.84
CA CYS A 105 -5.43 -18.20 -10.13
C CYS A 105 -6.82 -18.87 -10.20
N SER A 106 -7.85 -18.06 -10.47
CA SER A 106 -9.25 -18.45 -10.59
C SER A 106 -9.59 -19.03 -11.97
N ASN A 107 -8.66 -19.02 -12.93
CA ASN A 107 -8.88 -19.66 -14.23
C ASN A 107 -8.92 -21.20 -14.04
N PRO A 108 -10.07 -21.87 -14.31
CA PRO A 108 -10.20 -23.32 -14.09
C PRO A 108 -9.25 -24.15 -14.95
N LYS A 109 -8.80 -23.60 -16.08
CA LYS A 109 -7.85 -24.26 -17.01
C LYS A 109 -6.38 -24.01 -16.65
N CYS A 110 -6.09 -23.23 -15.60
CA CYS A 110 -4.72 -22.88 -15.26
C CYS A 110 -3.89 -24.12 -14.88
N GLY A 111 -2.84 -24.43 -15.64
CA GLY A 111 -1.99 -25.59 -15.39
C GLY A 111 -2.57 -26.94 -15.84
N LEU A 112 -3.66 -26.92 -16.62
CA LEU A 112 -4.19 -28.08 -17.31
C LEU A 112 -3.59 -28.20 -18.73
N ASP A 113 -3.44 -29.43 -19.23
CA ASP A 113 -3.21 -29.68 -20.66
C ASP A 113 -4.51 -29.58 -21.48
N GLU A 114 -4.40 -29.77 -22.80
CA GLU A 114 -5.54 -29.78 -23.73
C GLU A 114 -6.57 -30.87 -23.41
N ARG A 115 -6.17 -31.93 -22.68
CA ARG A 115 -7.04 -33.02 -22.23
C ARG A 115 -7.61 -32.79 -20.84
N ASN A 116 -7.49 -31.58 -20.29
CA ASN A 116 -7.93 -31.18 -18.94
C ASN A 116 -7.24 -31.95 -17.80
N ARG A 117 -6.05 -32.52 -18.04
CA ARG A 117 -5.25 -33.17 -17.00
C ARG A 117 -4.31 -32.15 -16.36
N ARG A 118 -4.17 -32.20 -15.04
CA ARG A 118 -3.25 -31.31 -14.30
C ARG A 118 -1.80 -31.69 -14.61
N VAL A 119 -1.07 -30.78 -15.27
CA VAL A 119 0.36 -30.96 -15.56
C VAL A 119 1.22 -30.14 -14.62
N ILE A 120 0.74 -28.94 -14.26
CA ILE A 120 1.39 -28.05 -13.31
C ILE A 120 0.36 -27.46 -12.34
N PRO A 121 0.75 -27.08 -11.11
CA PRO A 121 -0.14 -26.42 -10.18
C PRO A 121 -0.75 -25.14 -10.77
N SER A 122 -1.94 -24.76 -10.30
CA SER A 122 -2.50 -23.44 -10.62
C SER A 122 -1.55 -22.34 -10.14
N GLY A 123 -1.50 -21.23 -10.87
CA GLY A 123 -0.67 -20.10 -10.49
C GLY A 123 -1.02 -19.61 -9.10
N LYS A 124 -0.02 -19.53 -8.23
CA LYS A 124 -0.17 -19.11 -6.83
C LYS A 124 0.86 -18.05 -6.50
N ILE A 125 0.42 -17.03 -5.79
CA ILE A 125 1.28 -16.00 -5.23
C ILE A 125 1.09 -16.03 -3.72
N SER A 126 2.20 -16.09 -2.98
CA SER A 126 2.19 -16.00 -1.53
C SER A 126 3.33 -15.11 -1.07
N LYS A 127 3.04 -14.23 -0.12
CA LYS A 127 4.06 -13.41 0.55
C LYS A 127 3.82 -13.41 2.05
N ASN A 128 4.90 -13.20 2.79
CA ASN A 128 4.82 -12.94 4.22
C ASN A 128 4.18 -11.58 4.46
N LYS A 129 3.48 -11.44 5.57
CA LYS A 129 3.01 -10.14 6.02
C LYS A 129 4.20 -9.29 6.45
N PRO A 130 4.16 -7.97 6.20
CA PRO A 130 5.16 -7.08 6.76
C PRO A 130 5.13 -7.15 8.30
N PRO A 131 6.29 -7.05 8.97
CA PRO A 131 6.34 -7.04 10.43
C PRO A 131 5.69 -5.75 10.97
N ASN A 132 4.71 -5.89 11.85
CA ASN A 132 4.01 -4.77 12.51
C ASN A 132 3.46 -3.69 11.55
N PRO A 133 2.54 -4.04 10.62
CA PRO A 133 1.98 -3.08 9.68
C PRO A 133 1.25 -1.95 10.41
N LYS A 134 1.67 -0.71 10.15
CA LYS A 134 1.03 0.48 10.71
C LYS A 134 -0.06 0.95 9.75
N PHE A 135 -1.30 0.56 10.05
CA PHE A 135 -2.47 1.02 9.33
C PHE A 135 -2.87 2.42 9.82
N LEU A 136 -3.02 3.37 8.90
CA LEU A 136 -3.58 4.68 9.20
C LEU A 136 -5.11 4.61 9.29
N THR A 137 -5.72 3.84 8.39
CA THR A 137 -7.16 3.64 8.36
C THR A 137 -7.56 2.50 9.30
N PRO A 138 -8.71 2.57 10.02
CA PRO A 138 -9.16 1.48 10.87
C PRO A 138 -9.26 0.15 10.10
N LYS A 139 -8.77 -0.94 10.70
CA LYS A 139 -8.72 -2.30 10.11
C LYS A 139 -10.08 -2.87 9.67
N LYS A 140 -11.20 -2.26 10.08
CA LYS A 140 -12.56 -2.67 9.69
C LYS A 140 -12.88 -2.33 8.23
N ARG A 141 -12.15 -1.42 7.59
CA ARG A 141 -12.34 -1.09 6.17
C ARG A 141 -11.58 -2.08 5.28
N PRO A 142 -12.11 -2.43 4.09
CA PRO A 142 -11.44 -3.37 3.17
C PRO A 142 -10.25 -2.74 2.43
N GLN A 143 -10.06 -1.42 2.56
CA GLN A 143 -8.98 -0.66 1.93
C GLN A 143 -8.63 0.58 2.74
N GLY A 144 -7.47 1.14 2.49
CA GLY A 144 -7.04 2.40 3.07
C GLY A 144 -5.54 2.60 2.95
N TRP A 145 -4.98 3.36 3.88
CA TRP A 145 -3.56 3.68 3.90
C TRP A 145 -2.82 2.94 5.01
N MET A 146 -1.60 2.54 4.71
CA MET A 146 -0.60 2.05 5.65
C MET A 146 0.67 2.87 5.51
N VAL A 147 1.51 2.88 6.55
CA VAL A 147 2.77 3.63 6.57
C VAL A 147 3.94 2.72 6.91
N GLU A 148 5.02 2.88 6.17
CA GLU A 148 6.29 2.19 6.37
C GLU A 148 7.43 3.21 6.41
N ALA A 149 8.34 3.07 7.38
CA ALA A 149 9.53 3.91 7.43
C ALA A 149 10.54 3.35 6.41
N VAL A 150 10.91 4.16 5.42
CA VAL A 150 11.87 3.78 4.38
C VAL A 150 13.30 3.94 4.90
N PHE A 151 13.58 5.04 5.60
CA PHE A 151 14.83 5.26 6.32
C PHE A 151 14.65 6.32 7.41
N ASP A 152 15.54 6.26 8.41
CA ASP A 152 15.60 7.19 9.54
C ASP A 152 17.07 7.34 9.95
N VAL A 153 17.71 8.39 9.45
CA VAL A 153 19.15 8.63 9.60
C VAL A 153 19.37 9.78 10.57
N LYS A 154 20.27 9.58 11.53
CA LYS A 154 20.71 10.61 12.46
C LYS A 154 22.14 11.01 12.10
N TYR A 155 22.32 12.26 11.73
CA TYR A 155 23.64 12.86 11.61
C TYR A 155 24.04 13.44 12.97
N GLN A 156 25.27 13.19 13.38
CA GLN A 156 25.88 13.72 14.61
C GLN A 156 26.79 14.90 14.29
#